data_AF-A0A2Z3UZC7-F1
#
_entry.id   AF-A0A2Z3UZC7-F1
#
_cell.length_a   1.000
_cell.length_b   1.000
_cell.length_c   1.000
_cell.angle_alpha   90.00
_cell.angle_beta   90.00
_cell.angle_gamma   90.00
#
_symmetry.space_group_name_H-M   'P 1'
#
loop_
_entity.id
_entity.type
_entity.pdbx_description
1 polymer ?
#
loop_
_entity_poly.entity_id
_entity_poly.type
_entity_poly.pdbx_seq_one_letter_code
_entity_poly.pdbx_strand_id
1 'polypeptide(L)' 'MSTMWSSPERRGERCASCAGERVFEQPPCLDGHQPGECPEWACVECGHALFLGVPHGEDASAFRRSMAVA' A
#
# COMPACT_ATOMS: atom_id res chain seq x y z
N MET A 1 -3.83 -3.45 27.65
CA MET A 1 -3.55 -2.10 27.12
C MET A 1 -2.34 -2.24 26.19
N SER A 2 -2.55 -2.37 24.86
CA SER A 2 -1.50 -2.23 23.80
C SER A 2 -1.97 -2.53 22.36
N THR A 3 -3.23 -2.86 22.09
CA THR A 3 -3.73 -3.07 20.71
C THR A 3 -4.38 -1.83 20.07
N MET A 4 -4.32 -0.65 20.71
CA MET A 4 -4.98 0.57 20.22
C MET A 4 -4.18 1.33 19.14
N TRP A 5 -2.94 0.93 18.82
CA TRP A 5 -2.08 1.70 17.91
C TRP A 5 -2.17 1.28 16.43
N SER A 6 -2.70 0.10 16.09
CA SER A 6 -2.89 -0.28 14.69
C SER A 6 -4.28 0.14 14.22
N SER A 7 -4.46 1.43 13.94
CA SER A 7 -5.56 1.83 13.05
C SER A 7 -5.20 1.31 11.66
N PRO A 8 -5.99 0.42 11.03
CA PRO A 8 -5.70 -0.13 9.70
C PRO A 8 -5.62 0.95 8.62
N GLU A 9 -6.03 2.17 8.97
CA GLU A 9 -6.13 3.36 8.13
C GLU A 9 -4.83 4.18 8.10
N ARG A 10 -3.85 3.88 8.99
CA ARG A 10 -2.59 4.62 9.06
C ARG A 10 -1.37 3.73 9.28
N ARG A 11 -0.31 3.98 8.50
CA ARG A 11 0.93 3.20 8.48
C ARG A 11 2.17 4.10 8.38
N GLY A 12 3.25 3.75 9.09
CA GLY A 12 4.53 4.47 9.00
C GLY A 12 5.42 3.86 7.92
N GLU A 13 5.68 4.59 6.84
CA GLU A 13 6.49 4.14 5.70
C GLU A 13 7.46 5.24 5.24
N ARG A 14 8.47 4.90 4.42
CA ARG A 14 9.44 5.88 3.93
C ARG A 14 8.89 6.64 2.73
N CYS A 15 8.62 7.93 2.90
CA CYS A 15 8.25 8.81 1.80
C CYS A 15 9.47 9.25 1.00
N ALA A 16 9.48 8.99 -0.30
CA ALA A 16 10.53 9.45 -1.22
C ALA A 16 10.55 10.99 -1.36
N SER A 17 9.37 11.63 -1.40
CA SER A 17 9.27 13.09 -1.53
C SER A 17 9.71 13.84 -0.28
N CYS A 18 9.49 13.29 0.92
CA CYS A 18 9.95 13.86 2.18
C CYS A 18 11.34 13.37 2.60
N ALA A 19 11.91 12.40 1.88
CA ALA A 19 13.16 11.71 2.20
C ALA A 19 13.24 11.14 3.63
N GLY A 20 12.13 10.64 4.18
CA GLY A 20 12.07 10.15 5.57
C GLY A 20 10.83 9.33 5.89
N GLU A 21 10.80 8.78 7.11
CA GLU A 21 9.65 8.04 7.62
C GLU A 21 8.48 9.00 7.86
N ARG A 22 7.33 8.68 7.28
CA ARG A 22 6.11 9.47 7.37
C ARG A 22 4.92 8.56 7.58
N VAL A 23 3.87 9.13 8.14
CA VAL A 23 2.60 8.44 8.26
C VAL A 23 1.87 8.56 6.92
N PHE A 24 1.32 7.45 6.48
CA PHE A 24 0.48 7.34 5.30
C PHE A 24 -0.92 6.95 5.73
N GLU A 25 -1.92 7.52 5.08
CA GLU A 25 -3.32 7.16 5.22
C GLU A 25 -3.84 6.52 3.94
N GLN A 26 -4.84 5.64 4.06
CA GLN A 26 -5.52 5.08 2.90
C GLN A 26 -6.66 6.02 2.50
N PRO A 27 -6.57 6.71 1.34
CA PRO A 27 -7.65 7.56 0.87
C PRO A 27 -8.92 6.73 0.53
N PRO A 28 -10.10 7.36 0.46
CA PRO A 28 -11.32 6.67 0.07
C PRO A 28 -11.15 6.08 -1.32
N CYS A 29 -11.25 4.77 -1.38
CA CYS A 29 -11.00 3.99 -2.58
C CYS A 29 -12.16 4.13 -3.56
N LEU A 30 -11.91 4.77 -4.70
CA LEU A 30 -12.94 4.97 -5.74
C LEU A 30 -13.25 3.68 -6.52
N ASP A 31 -12.38 2.68 -6.42
CA ASP A 31 -12.48 1.42 -7.14
C ASP A 31 -13.45 0.42 -6.47
N GLY A 32 -13.98 0.74 -5.27
CA GLY A 32 -15.00 -0.05 -4.59
C GLY A 32 -14.48 -1.21 -3.73
N HIS A 33 -13.17 -1.25 -3.46
CA HIS A 33 -12.56 -2.18 -2.51
C HIS A 33 -12.96 -1.87 -1.05
N GLN A 34 -12.87 -2.87 -0.17
CA GLN A 34 -13.14 -2.66 1.25
C GLN A 34 -12.03 -1.81 1.90
N PRO A 35 -12.36 -1.03 2.95
CA PRO A 35 -11.36 -0.28 3.72
C PRO A 35 -10.31 -1.23 4.30
N GLY A 36 -9.04 -0.95 4.02
CA GLY A 36 -7.87 -1.76 4.38
C GLY A 36 -7.35 -2.66 3.25
N GLU A 37 -8.11 -2.89 2.19
CA GLU A 37 -7.68 -3.71 1.04
C GLU A 37 -7.08 -2.89 -0.10
N CYS A 38 -7.28 -1.56 -0.11
CA CYS A 38 -6.75 -0.73 -1.19
C CYS A 38 -5.23 -0.65 -1.14
N PRO A 39 -4.55 -0.89 -2.27
CA PRO A 39 -3.11 -0.81 -2.33
C PRO A 39 -2.64 0.65 -2.29
N GLU A 40 -3.50 1.64 -2.49
CA GLU A 40 -3.11 3.06 -2.48
C GLU A 40 -2.95 3.64 -1.07
N TRP A 41 -1.86 4.35 -0.85
CA TRP A 41 -1.54 5.01 0.43
C TRP A 41 -0.97 6.39 0.17
N ALA A 42 -1.52 7.42 0.80
CA ALA A 42 -1.09 8.81 0.63
C ALA A 42 -0.39 9.34 1.89
N CYS A 43 0.78 9.97 1.71
CA CYS A 43 1.52 10.59 2.80
C CYS A 43 0.72 11.77 3.37
N VAL A 44 0.46 11.76 4.68
CA VAL A 44 -0.36 12.80 5.33
C VAL A 44 0.29 14.19 5.31
N GLU A 45 1.61 14.25 5.10
CA GLU A 45 2.37 15.52 5.11
C GLU A 45 2.47 16.17 3.72
N CYS A 46 2.67 15.38 2.67
CA CYS A 46 2.99 15.90 1.33
C CYS A 46 2.05 15.41 0.22
N GLY A 47 1.18 14.43 0.50
CA GLY A 47 0.28 13.84 -0.48
C GLY A 47 0.92 12.85 -1.45
N HIS A 48 2.22 12.52 -1.29
CA HIS A 48 2.87 11.50 -2.12
C HIS A 48 2.20 10.14 -1.96
N ALA A 49 1.80 9.52 -3.07
CA ALA A 49 1.12 8.23 -3.09
C ALA A 49 2.10 7.06 -3.27
N LEU A 50 1.90 5.99 -2.51
CA LEU A 50 2.60 4.71 -2.62
C LEU A 50 1.58 3.60 -2.85
N PHE A 51 1.97 2.57 -3.60
CA PHE A 51 1.18 1.36 -3.78
C PHE A 51 1.76 0.22 -2.93
N LEU A 52 1.08 -0.12 -1.84
CA LEU A 52 1.44 -1.16 -0.87
C LEU A 52 0.28 -2.14 -0.72
N GLY A 53 0.41 -3.31 -1.37
CA GLY A 53 -0.55 -4.40 -1.29
C GLY A 53 0.04 -5.66 -1.92
N VAL A 54 -0.37 -6.84 -1.46
CA VAL A 54 -0.13 -8.08 -2.21
C VAL A 54 -1.01 -8.04 -3.47
N PRO A 55 -0.50 -8.37 -4.67
CA PRO A 55 -1.40 -8.55 -5.80
C PRO A 55 -2.42 -9.60 -5.40
N HIS A 56 -3.70 -9.22 -5.30
CA HIS A 56 -4.77 -10.21 -5.20
C HIS A 56 -4.55 -11.21 -6.33
N GLY A 57 -4.45 -12.48 -5.94
CA GLY A 57 -3.68 -13.54 -6.59
C GLY A 57 -4.12 -13.98 -7.98
N GLU A 58 -4.75 -13.10 -8.77
CA GLU A 58 -5.14 -13.36 -10.15
C GLU A 58 -4.08 -12.88 -11.16
N ASP A 59 -3.16 -11.95 -10.78
CA ASP A 59 -2.11 -11.45 -11.70
C ASP A 59 -0.67 -11.93 -11.36
N ALA A 60 -0.43 -12.48 -10.17
CA ALA A 60 0.91 -12.99 -9.80
C ALA A 60 1.39 -14.20 -10.64
N SER A 61 0.52 -14.77 -11.47
CA SER A 61 0.84 -15.89 -12.38
C SER A 61 1.50 -15.46 -13.68
N ALA A 62 1.35 -14.19 -14.10
CA ALA A 62 1.86 -13.72 -15.37
C ALA A 62 3.39 -13.50 -15.36
N PHE A 63 3.96 -13.02 -14.24
CA PHE A 63 5.38 -12.65 -14.21
C PHE A 63 6.35 -13.83 -14.11
N ARG A 64 5.90 -14.98 -13.60
CA ARG A 64 6.75 -16.18 -13.46
C ARG A 64 6.84 -17.06 -14.71
N ARG A 65 6.11 -16.72 -15.79
CA ARG A 65 6.17 -17.47 -17.06
C ARG A 65 7.34 -17.08 -17.97
N SER A 66 8.09 -16.03 -17.63
CA SER A 66 9.16 -15.50 -18.47
C SER A 66 10.55 -16.09 -18.21
N MET A 67 10.69 -17.09 -17.33
CA MET A 67 12.00 -17.61 -16.91
C MET A 67 12.14 -19.15 -16.96
N ALA A 68 11.53 -19.79 -17.97
CA ALA A 68 11.81 -21.21 -18.28
C ALA A 68 11.71 -21.48 -19.79
N VAL A 69 12.61 -20.89 -20.58
CA VAL A 69 13.03 -21.44 -21.86
C VAL A 69 14.56 -21.43 -21.89
N ALA A 70 15.15 -22.57 -21.54
CA ALA A 70 16.54 -22.93 -21.81
C ALA A 70 16.63 -24.46 -21.82
#